data_AF-A0A7V4Q4P4-F1
#
_entry.id   AF-A0A7V4Q4P4-F1
#
_cell.length_a   1.000
_cell.length_b   1.000
_cell.length_c   1.000
_cell.angle_alpha   90.00
_cell.angle_beta   90.00
_cell.angle_gamma   90.00
#
_symmetry.space_group_name_H-M   'P 1'
#
loop_
_entity.id
_entity.type
_entity.pdbx_description
1 polymer ?
#
loop_
_entity_poly.entity_id
_entity_poly.type
_entity_poly.pdbx_seq_one_letter_code
_entity_poly.pdbx_strand_id
1 'polypeptide(L)' 'QPAVAVVAAVAHETYRGWSPAKLASLMGKNPVLIDVKGVYDSRQMNAAGIRIWCL' A
#
# COMPACT_ATOMS: atom_id res chain seq x y z
N GLN A 1 17.66 3.10 -0.78
CA GLN A 1 17.17 1.92 -1.54
C GLN A 1 15.67 1.82 -1.33
N PRO A 2 14.85 1.58 -2.36
CA PRO A 2 13.39 1.48 -2.22
C PRO A 2 12.99 0.22 -1.43
N ALA A 3 11.86 0.25 -0.74
CA ALA A 3 11.38 -0.88 0.06
C ALA A 3 10.88 -2.03 -0.84
N VAL A 4 10.96 -3.26 -0.34
CA VAL A 4 10.36 -4.42 -1.03
C VAL A 4 8.85 -4.51 -0.81
N ALA A 5 8.37 -3.97 0.32
CA ALA A 5 6.98 -3.92 0.69
C ALA A 5 6.74 -2.75 1.66
N VAL A 6 5.49 -2.30 1.75
CA VAL A 6 5.03 -1.33 2.76
C VAL A 6 4.00 -2.02 3.64
N VAL A 7 4.11 -1.82 4.95
CA VAL A 7 3.16 -2.33 5.95
C VAL A 7 2.40 -1.16 6.56
N ALA A 8 1.09 -1.10 6.32
CA ALA A 8 0.19 -0.15 6.98
C ALA A 8 -0.29 -0.75 8.31
N ALA A 9 0.54 -0.63 9.35
CA ALA A 9 0.25 -1.19 10.68
C ALA A 9 -0.70 -0.34 11.54
N VAL A 10 -0.86 0.94 11.18
CA VAL A 10 -1.65 1.94 11.93
C VAL A 10 -2.40 2.86 10.96
N ALA A 11 -3.59 3.31 11.36
CA ALA A 11 -4.53 4.04 10.52
C ALA A 11 -4.45 5.58 10.69
N HIS A 12 -3.24 6.16 10.73
CA HIS A 12 -3.10 7.61 10.82
C HIS A 12 -3.68 8.30 9.57
N GLU A 13 -4.39 9.41 9.77
CA GLU A 13 -5.08 10.17 8.70
C GLU A 13 -4.13 10.54 7.55
N THR A 14 -2.90 10.92 7.89
CA THR A 14 -1.86 11.28 6.91
C THR A 14 -1.59 10.17 5.90
N TYR A 15 -1.50 8.91 6.33
CA TYR A 15 -1.19 7.79 5.45
C TYR A 15 -2.45 7.25 4.77
N ARG A 16 -3.59 7.28 5.46
CA ARG A 16 -4.87 6.83 4.92
C ARG A 16 -5.26 7.56 3.63
N GLY A 17 -4.87 8.84 3.51
CA GLY A 17 -5.10 9.63 2.29
C GLY A 17 -4.11 9.38 1.15
N TRP A 18 -3.10 8.51 1.31
CA TRP A 18 -2.11 8.28 0.26
C TRP A 18 -2.68 7.47 -0.90
N SER A 19 -2.38 7.93 -2.11
CA SER A 19 -2.76 7.25 -3.34
C SER A 19 -1.91 5.99 -3.59
N PRO A 20 -2.39 5.04 -4.42
CA PRO A 20 -1.58 3.91 -4.87
C PRO A 20 -0.23 4.35 -5.48
N ALA A 21 -0.21 5.42 -6.28
CA ALA A 21 1.02 5.94 -6.88
C ALA A 21 2.03 6.41 -5.81
N LYS A 22 1.53 7.06 -4.74
CA LYS A 22 2.39 7.46 -3.62
C LYS A 22 2.98 6.25 -2.91
N LEU A 23 2.19 5.21 -2.64
CA LEU A 23 2.65 3.98 -2.03
C LEU A 23 3.67 3.25 -2.92
N ALA A 24 3.39 3.13 -4.22
CA ALA A 24 4.28 2.52 -5.20
C ALA A 24 5.65 3.23 -5.27
N SER A 25 5.68 4.56 -5.14
CA SER A 25 6.94 5.34 -5.15
C SER A 25 7.91 4.99 -4.02
N LEU A 26 7.42 4.37 -2.94
CA LEU A 26 8.23 3.92 -1.81
C LEU A 26 8.83 2.54 -2.05
N MET A 27 8.36 1.83 -3.07
CA MET A 27 8.66 0.43 -3.32
C MET A 27 9.44 0.23 -4.61
N GLY A 28 10.11 -0.92 -4.70
CA GLY A 28 10.77 -1.36 -5.92
C GLY A 28 9.80 -1.99 -6.93
N LYS A 29 10.35 -2.87 -7.78
CA LYS A 29 9.54 -3.67 -8.71
C LYS A 29 8.58 -4.59 -7.95
N ASN A 30 7.42 -4.86 -8.53
CA ASN A 30 6.38 -5.75 -7.97
C ASN A 30 5.90 -5.33 -6.56
N PRO A 31 5.36 -4.10 -6.40
CA PRO A 31 5.01 -3.53 -5.11
C PRO A 31 4.03 -4.39 -4.31
N VAL A 32 4.25 -4.46 -2.99
CA VAL A 32 3.42 -5.20 -2.04
C VAL A 32 2.98 -4.29 -0.90
N LEU A 33 1.67 -4.17 -0.72
CA LEU A 33 1.07 -3.50 0.43
C LEU A 33 0.48 -4.55 1.38
N ILE A 34 0.93 -4.55 2.63
CA ILE A 34 0.34 -5.31 3.73
C ILE A 34 -0.52 -4.33 4.53
N ASP A 35 -1.83 -4.42 4.38
CA ASP A 35 -2.78 -3.56 5.07
C ASP A 35 -3.35 -4.29 6.30
N VAL A 36 -2.73 -4.06 7.46
CA VAL A 36 -3.15 -4.68 8.73
C VAL A 36 -4.48 -4.10 9.23
N LYS A 37 -4.87 -2.91 8.73
CA LYS A 37 -6.01 -2.16 9.23
C LYS A 37 -7.18 -2.08 8.25
N GLY A 38 -7.01 -2.61 7.04
CA GLY A 38 -8.04 -2.58 5.99
C GLY A 38 -8.46 -1.16 5.61
N VAL A 39 -7.53 -0.20 5.65
CA VAL A 39 -7.81 1.21 5.36
C VAL A 39 -7.74 1.56 3.87
N TYR A 40 -7.16 0.69 3.05
CA TYR A 40 -7.01 0.89 1.61
C TYR A 40 -7.95 -0.01 0.79
N ASP A 41 -8.48 0.54 -0.30
CA ASP A 41 -9.33 -0.22 -1.22
C ASP A 41 -8.51 -1.24 -2.03
N SER A 42 -8.84 -2.51 -1.86
CA SER A 42 -8.09 -3.58 -2.51
C SER A 42 -8.24 -3.60 -4.03
N ARG A 43 -9.38 -3.16 -4.59
CA ARG A 43 -9.57 -3.10 -6.06
C ARG A 43 -8.72 -1.99 -6.66
N GLN A 44 -8.67 -0.83 -6.00
CA GLN A 44 -7.86 0.30 -6.42
C GLN A 44 -6.36 -0.05 -6.39
N MET A 45 -5.90 -0.76 -5.35
CA MET A 45 -4.50 -1.19 -5.25
C MET A 45 -4.13 -2.20 -6.33
N ASN A 46 -4.98 -3.22 -6.55
CA ASN A 46 -4.75 -4.21 -7.61
C ASN A 46 -4.76 -3.57 -9.01
N ALA A 47 -5.67 -2.63 -9.28
CA ALA A 47 -5.72 -1.89 -10.55
C ALA A 47 -4.45 -1.03 -10.79
N ALA A 48 -3.80 -0.58 -9.72
CA ALA A 48 -2.52 0.12 -9.77
C ALA A 48 -1.29 -0.82 -9.86
N GLY A 49 -1.50 -2.13 -9.97
CA GLY A 49 -0.42 -3.14 -10.01
C GLY A 49 0.24 -3.41 -8.66
N ILE A 50 -0.39 -2.98 -7.55
CA ILE A 50 0.06 -3.26 -6.19
C ILE A 50 -0.62 -4.53 -5.70
N ARG A 51 0.18 -5.54 -5.34
CA ARG A 51 -0.33 -6.71 -4.63
C ARG A 51 -0.68 -6.30 -3.22
N ILE A 52 -1.94 -6.44 -2.84
CA ILE A 52 -2.41 -6.13 -1.50
C ILE A 52 -2.82 -7.39 -0.75
N TRP A 53 -2.45 -7.45 0.53
CA TRP A 53 -2.95 -8.43 1.48
C TRP A 53 -3.51 -7.70 2.70
N CYS A 54 -4.70 -8.11 3.15
CA CYS A 54 -5.41 -7.56 4.29
C CYS A 54 -5.72 -8.70 5.27
N LEU A 55 -5.66 -8.40 6.58
CA LEU A 55 -6.21 -9.27 7.63
C LEU A 55 -7.73 -9.19 7.69
#